data_AF-A0A5B0W4H5-F1
#
_entry.id   AF-A0A5B0W4H5-F1
#
_cell.length_a   1.000
_cell.length_b   1.000
_cell.length_c   1.000
_cell.angle_alpha   90.00
_cell.angle_beta   90.00
_cell.angle_gamma   90.00
#
_symmetry.space_group_name_H-M   'P 1'
#
loop_
_entity.id
_entity.type
_entity.pdbx_description
1 polymer ?
#
loop_
_entity_poly.entity_id
_entity_poly.type
_entity_poly.pdbx_seq_one_letter_code
_entity_poly.pdbx_strand_id
1 'polypeptide(L)'
;MNQHPDKVDKIPLTDMNSRRILDSNHKPIETREYHFTRSDGPKIVIQEHSAGHIYGPPGTPGNQGPHFNIRPLDPKTGAGSRNGKVPGTSEHYEF
;
A
#
# COMPACT_ATOMS: atom_id res chain seq x y z
N MET A 1 -23.49 9.92 -1.14
CA MET A 1 -22.07 9.79 -0.74
C MET A 1 -21.27 9.52 -1.99
N ASN A 2 -20.25 10.33 -2.25
CA ASN A 2 -19.33 10.09 -3.35
C ASN A 2 -18.31 9.03 -2.90
N GLN A 3 -18.14 7.94 -3.64
CA GLN A 3 -17.18 6.87 -3.32
C GLN A 3 -15.79 7.13 -3.92
N HIS A 4 -15.57 8.31 -4.53
CA HIS A 4 -14.27 8.69 -5.03
C HIS A 4 -13.29 9.04 -3.89
N PRO A 5 -11.99 8.76 -4.06
CA PRO A 5 -10.97 9.17 -3.11
C PRO A 5 -10.85 10.69 -3.06
N ASP A 6 -10.45 11.22 -1.89
CA ASP A 6 -10.15 12.64 -1.70
C ASP A 6 -8.92 13.05 -2.53
N LYS A 7 -7.96 12.12 -2.67
CA LYS A 7 -6.70 12.30 -3.37
C LYS A 7 -6.16 10.96 -3.86
N VAL A 8 -5.46 10.97 -4.99
CA VAL A 8 -4.66 9.84 -5.47
C VAL A 8 -3.21 10.29 -5.60
N ASP A 9 -2.32 9.65 -4.84
CA ASP A 9 -0.88 9.87 -4.91
C ASP A 9 -0.18 8.73 -5.63
N LYS A 10 1.02 9.00 -6.14
CA LYS A 10 1.98 7.98 -6.59
C LYS A 10 3.16 7.96 -5.64
N ILE A 11 3.48 6.78 -5.12
CA ILE A 11 4.61 6.55 -4.23
C ILE A 11 5.43 5.34 -4.70
N PRO A 12 6.74 5.32 -4.44
CA PRO A 12 7.55 4.15 -4.76
C PRO A 12 7.17 2.97 -3.86
N LEU A 13 7.01 1.78 -4.46
CA LEU A 13 6.89 0.53 -3.73
C LEU A 13 8.20 0.24 -3.00
N THR A 14 8.10 -0.24 -1.77
CA THR A 14 9.26 -0.55 -0.95
C THR A 14 9.24 -1.98 -0.41
N ASP A 15 10.43 -2.53 -0.20
CA ASP A 15 10.65 -3.82 0.46
C ASP A 15 10.44 -3.72 1.98
N MET A 16 10.66 -4.83 2.68
CA MET A 16 10.58 -4.90 4.15
C MET A 16 11.56 -3.97 4.91
N ASN A 17 12.56 -3.40 4.25
CA ASN A 17 13.56 -2.49 4.81
C ASN A 17 13.42 -1.04 4.30
N SER A 18 12.27 -0.68 3.73
CA SER A 18 11.99 0.65 3.15
C SER A 18 12.89 1.01 1.95
N ARG A 19 13.53 0.02 1.31
CA ARG A 19 14.26 0.21 0.05
C ARG A 19 13.28 0.13 -1.11
N ARG A 20 13.45 1.01 -2.10
CA ARG A 20 12.61 1.04 -3.30
C ARG A 20 12.80 -0.24 -4.10
N ILE A 21 11.69 -0.85 -4.52
CA ILE A 21 11.70 -1.96 -5.46
C ILE A 21 11.89 -1.37 -6.86
N LEU A 22 12.83 -1.91 -7.63
CA LEU A 22 13.17 -1.43 -8.96
C LEU A 22 12.67 -2.40 -10.04
N ASP A 23 12.30 -1.86 -11.20
CA ASP A 23 12.03 -2.63 -12.41
C ASP A 23 13.32 -3.12 -13.10
N SER A 24 13.19 -3.83 -14.22
CA SER A 24 14.33 -4.31 -15.01
C SER A 24 15.22 -3.19 -15.61
N ASN A 25 14.70 -1.96 -15.66
CA ASN A 25 15.44 -0.78 -16.11
C ASN A 25 16.06 -0.01 -14.94
N HIS A 26 16.08 -0.59 -13.73
CA HIS A 26 16.57 0.03 -12.50
C HIS A 26 15.79 1.29 -12.08
N LYS A 27 14.52 1.41 -12.48
CA LYS A 27 13.63 2.50 -12.06
C LYS A 27 12.71 2.05 -10.93
N PRO A 28 12.42 2.90 -9.93
CA PRO A 28 11.45 2.56 -8.89
C PRO A 28 10.09 2.18 -9.48
N ILE A 29 9.53 1.08 -9.00
CA ILE A 29 8.14 0.73 -9.27
C ILE A 29 7.27 1.68 -8.46
N GLU A 30 6.45 2.47 -9.15
CA GLU A 30 5.49 3.37 -8.52
C GLU A 30 4.15 2.67 -8.32
N THR A 31 3.52 2.96 -7.20
CA THR A 31 2.21 2.44 -6.77
C THR A 31 1.28 3.59 -6.44
N ARG A 32 -0.03 3.35 -6.48
CA ARG A 32 -1.02 4.37 -6.10
C ARG A 32 -1.42 4.24 -4.65
N GLU A 33 -1.58 5.39 -4.00
CA GLU A 33 -2.29 5.52 -2.73
C GLU A 33 -3.58 6.30 -2.93
N TYR A 34 -4.70 5.68 -2.55
CA TYR A 34 -6.01 6.31 -2.57
C TYR A 34 -6.36 6.75 -1.15
N HIS A 35 -6.52 8.07 -0.95
CA HIS A 35 -6.81 8.64 0.36
C HIS A 35 -8.30 8.86 0.52
N PHE A 36 -8.84 8.45 1.67
CA PHE A 36 -10.25 8.65 2.01
C PHE A 36 -10.39 9.20 3.42
N THR A 37 -11.32 10.13 3.59
CA THR A 37 -11.80 10.59 4.88
C THR A 37 -13.05 9.81 5.22
N ARG A 38 -12.99 9.01 6.29
CA ARG A 38 -14.16 8.24 6.75
C ARG A 38 -15.21 9.18 7.33
N SER A 39 -16.48 8.73 7.37
CA SER A 39 -17.59 9.51 7.91
C SER A 39 -17.43 9.88 9.39
N ASP A 40 -16.67 9.09 10.15
CA ASP A 40 -16.33 9.33 11.55
C ASP A 40 -15.13 10.28 11.73
N GLY A 41 -14.49 10.73 10.64
CA GLY A 41 -13.39 11.70 10.63
C GLY A 41 -11.99 11.16 10.30
N PRO A 42 -11.57 9.95 10.75
CA PRO A 42 -10.25 9.41 10.46
C PRO A 42 -9.96 9.24 8.97
N LYS A 43 -8.70 9.50 8.58
CA LYS A 43 -8.21 9.24 7.23
C LYS A 43 -7.64 7.83 7.11
N ILE A 44 -8.02 7.15 6.04
CA ILE A 44 -7.45 5.87 5.63
C ILE A 44 -6.81 6.00 4.25
N VAL A 45 -5.88 5.12 3.98
CA VAL A 45 -5.14 5.03 2.72
C VAL A 45 -5.25 3.61 2.21
N ILE A 46 -5.69 3.45 0.96
CA ILE A 46 -5.63 2.18 0.24
C ILE A 46 -4.37 2.19 -0.61
N GLN A 47 -3.42 1.31 -0.28
CA GLN A 47 -2.17 1.14 -1.02
C GLN A 47 -2.34 0.05 -2.06
N GLU A 48 -2.04 0.34 -3.32
CA GLU A 48 -2.10 -0.59 -4.43
C GLU A 48 -0.75 -1.28 -4.66
N HIS A 49 -0.60 -2.54 -4.27
CA HIS A 49 0.62 -3.32 -4.52
C HIS A 49 0.45 -4.27 -5.71
N SER A 50 0.10 -3.74 -6.88
CA SER A 50 -0.13 -4.55 -8.10
C SER A 50 1.09 -5.34 -8.58
N ALA A 51 2.30 -4.91 -8.22
CA ALA A 51 3.54 -5.65 -8.52
C ALA A 51 3.78 -6.83 -7.57
N GLY A 52 3.08 -6.90 -6.43
CA GLY A 52 3.34 -7.86 -5.37
C GLY A 52 4.71 -7.68 -4.71
N HIS A 53 5.13 -8.70 -3.94
CA HIS A 53 6.44 -8.80 -3.31
C HIS A 53 7.02 -10.19 -3.52
N ILE A 54 8.23 -10.27 -4.08
CA ILE A 54 8.98 -11.53 -4.24
C ILE A 54 10.30 -11.40 -3.50
N TYR A 55 10.47 -12.21 -2.45
CA TYR A 55 11.65 -12.25 -1.59
C TYR A 55 12.53 -13.48 -1.82
N GLY A 56 12.07 -14.43 -2.64
CA GLY A 56 12.80 -15.66 -2.97
C GLY A 56 11.98 -16.62 -3.84
N PRO A 57 12.43 -17.87 -4.03
CA PRO A 57 11.73 -18.89 -4.80
C PRO A 57 10.27 -19.13 -4.34
N PRO A 58 9.43 -19.78 -5.16
CA PRO A 58 8.07 -20.15 -4.77
C PRO A 58 8.02 -20.85 -3.40
N GLY A 59 7.12 -20.41 -2.52
CA GLY A 59 7.02 -20.89 -1.13
C GLY A 59 7.86 -20.11 -0.12
N THR A 60 8.66 -19.13 -0.55
CA THR A 60 9.39 -18.25 0.39
C THR A 60 8.40 -17.46 1.26
N PRO A 61 8.49 -17.55 2.60
CA PRO A 61 7.65 -16.76 3.49
C PRO A 61 7.75 -15.26 3.19
N GLY A 62 6.60 -14.60 3.11
CA GLY A 62 6.51 -13.19 2.74
C GLY A 62 6.36 -12.94 1.25
N ASN A 63 6.55 -13.93 0.36
CA ASN A 63 6.14 -13.78 -1.02
C ASN A 63 4.64 -13.49 -1.07
N GLN A 64 4.26 -12.42 -1.75
CA GLN A 64 2.88 -11.97 -1.87
C GLN A 64 2.61 -11.63 -3.32
N GLY A 65 1.51 -12.16 -3.85
CA GLY A 65 0.99 -11.74 -5.14
C GLY A 65 0.53 -10.28 -5.13
N PRO A 66 -0.02 -9.79 -6.25
CA PRO A 66 -0.71 -8.52 -6.28
C PRO A 66 -1.77 -8.44 -5.16
N HIS A 67 -1.85 -7.30 -4.46
CA HIS A 67 -2.88 -7.08 -3.44
C HIS A 67 -3.08 -5.59 -3.15
N PHE A 68 -4.14 -5.26 -2.40
CA PHE A 68 -4.31 -3.98 -1.72
C PHE A 68 -4.08 -4.09 -0.22
N ASN A 69 -3.57 -3.02 0.38
CA ASN A 69 -3.53 -2.85 1.84
C ASN A 69 -4.38 -1.66 2.26
N ILE A 70 -5.11 -1.79 3.36
CA ILE A 70 -5.81 -0.67 3.99
C ILE A 70 -5.03 -0.24 5.23
N ARG A 71 -4.55 1.01 5.23
CA ARG A 71 -3.70 1.56 6.28
C ARG A 71 -4.30 2.85 6.85
N PRO A 72 -4.04 3.17 8.14
CA PRO A 72 -4.24 4.52 8.63
C PRO A 72 -3.25 5.47 7.93
N LEU A 73 -3.62 6.75 7.80
CA LEU A 73 -2.68 7.78 7.38
C LEU A 73 -1.53 7.91 8.38
N ASP A 74 -0.30 7.93 7.91
CA ASP A 74 0.86 8.34 8.68
C ASP A 74 0.93 9.88 8.72
N PRO A 75 0.79 10.53 9.89
CA PRO A 75 0.78 11.99 9.99
C PRO A 75 2.15 12.62 9.67
N LYS A 76 3.25 11.86 9.68
CA LYS A 76 4.60 12.39 9.38
C LYS A 76 4.85 12.45 7.89
N THR A 77 4.44 11.43 7.16
CA THR A 77 4.73 11.27 5.73
C THR A 77 3.56 11.67 4.84
N GLY A 78 2.33 11.65 5.38
CA GLY A 78 1.11 11.83 4.61
C GLY A 78 0.74 10.61 3.75
N ALA A 79 1.49 9.51 3.86
CA ALA A 79 1.26 8.25 3.15
C ALA A 79 0.52 7.23 4.03
N GLY A 80 0.22 6.04 3.50
CA GLY A 80 -0.28 4.92 4.30
C GLY A 80 0.77 4.43 5.30
N SER A 81 0.38 4.29 6.57
CA SER A 81 1.25 3.75 7.61
C SER A 81 1.64 2.31 7.28
N ARG A 82 2.94 2.07 7.15
CA ARG A 82 3.53 0.79 6.73
C ARG A 82 3.03 -0.45 7.49
N ASN A 83 2.94 -0.32 8.81
CA ASN A 83 2.53 -1.40 9.71
C ASN A 83 1.19 -1.09 10.41
N GLY A 84 0.53 -0.01 10.01
CA GLY A 84 -0.73 0.39 10.64
C GLY A 84 -1.86 -0.56 10.28
N LYS A 85 -2.79 -0.78 11.22
CA LYS A 85 -3.98 -1.59 11.02
C LYS A 85 -5.23 -0.74 11.22
N VAL A 86 -6.17 -0.83 10.29
CA VAL A 86 -7.50 -0.24 10.45
C VAL A 86 -8.43 -1.29 11.07
N PRO A 87 -9.06 -1.05 12.23
CA PRO A 87 -9.99 -1.99 12.80
C PRO A 87 -11.14 -2.35 11.84
N GLY A 88 -11.46 -3.64 11.73
CA GLY A 88 -12.50 -4.15 10.85
C GLY A 88 -12.05 -4.40 9.41
N THR A 89 -10.77 -4.25 9.07
CA THR A 89 -10.24 -4.57 7.74
C THR A 89 -9.27 -5.75 7.76
N SER A 90 -9.22 -6.48 6.65
CA SER A 90 -8.12 -7.41 6.37
C SER A 90 -6.81 -6.66 6.17
N GLU A 91 -5.68 -7.32 6.45
CA GLU A 91 -4.36 -6.75 6.17
C GLU A 91 -4.08 -6.70 4.67
N HIS A 92 -4.49 -7.73 3.93
CA HIS A 92 -4.33 -7.87 2.50
C HIS A 92 -5.68 -8.18 1.84
N TYR A 93 -5.92 -7.56 0.68
CA TYR A 93 -7.01 -7.89 -0.22
C TYR A 93 -6.40 -8.33 -1.55
N GLU A 94 -6.40 -9.63 -1.80
CA GLU A 94 -5.86 -10.24 -3.02
C GLU A 94 -6.73 -9.85 -4.25
N PHE A 95 -6.11 -9.85 -5.43
CA PHE A 95 -6.81 -9.63 -6.71
C PHE A 95 -7.52 -10.89 -7.20
#